data_AF-A0A2S2DWC6-F1
#
_entry.id   AF-A0A2S2DWC6-F1
#
_cell.length_a   1.000
_cell.length_b   1.000
_cell.length_c   1.000
_cell.angle_alpha   90.00
_cell.angle_beta   90.00
_cell.angle_gamma   90.00
#
_symmetry.space_group_name_H-M   'P 1'
#
loop_
_entity.id
_entity.type
_entity.pdbx_description
1 polymer ?
#
loop_
_entity_poly.entity_id
_entity_poly.type
_entity_poly.pdbx_seq_one_letter_code
_entity_poly.pdbx_strand_id
1 'polypeptide(L)'
;MPTLGKWDLLYLFFDQNDTLLNNKKEISLLIKYVRNIVLIFVQNIWYMLTTSISDFRKDIKRYFDQVTGNFETLIINRGKDNGVVIMSLKEYNSLCATQHELSSKENVKRLDAAIEKLRSGDVQSKSLMEE
;
A
#
# COMPACT_ATOMS: atom_id res chain seq x y z
N MET A 1 -11.65 -21.05 1.58
CA MET A 1 -12.29 -19.88 0.93
C MET A 1 -11.44 -18.66 1.28
N PRO A 2 -10.84 -17.94 0.31
CA PRO A 2 -10.06 -16.75 0.62
C PRO A 2 -11.04 -15.63 1.00
N THR A 3 -10.86 -15.08 2.19
CA THR A 3 -11.60 -13.89 2.65
C THR A 3 -11.13 -12.69 1.84
N LEU A 4 -12.02 -12.09 1.02
CA LEU A 4 -11.69 -10.87 0.28
C LEU A 4 -11.19 -9.79 1.24
N GLY A 5 -10.02 -9.24 0.95
CA GLY A 5 -9.46 -8.15 1.72
C GLY A 5 -10.28 -6.88 1.51
N LYS A 6 -10.26 -5.98 2.51
CA LYS A 6 -10.94 -4.67 2.47
C LYS A 6 -10.57 -3.83 1.22
N TRP A 7 -9.39 -4.09 0.64
CA TRP A 7 -8.89 -3.47 -0.59
C TRP A 7 -9.41 -4.13 -1.87
N ASP A 8 -9.70 -5.44 -1.86
CA ASP A 8 -10.27 -6.14 -3.02
C ASP A 8 -11.72 -5.69 -3.26
N LEU A 9 -12.47 -5.40 -2.20
CA LEU A 9 -13.81 -4.80 -2.28
C LEU A 9 -13.77 -3.39 -2.87
N LEU A 10 -12.73 -2.62 -2.58
CA LEU A 10 -12.55 -1.28 -3.14
C LEU A 10 -12.29 -1.36 -4.65
N TYR A 11 -11.43 -2.30 -5.06
CA TYR A 11 -11.06 -2.50 -6.47
C TYR A 11 -12.25 -2.99 -7.31
N LEU A 12 -12.99 -3.99 -6.83
CA LEU A 12 -14.21 -4.49 -7.48
C LEU A 12 -15.31 -3.43 -7.57
N PHE A 13 -15.41 -2.55 -6.57
CA PHE A 13 -16.35 -1.43 -6.57
C PHE A 13 -15.96 -0.37 -7.61
N PHE A 14 -14.67 -0.08 -7.80
CA PHE A 14 -14.23 0.87 -8.83
C PHE A 14 -14.44 0.32 -10.25
N ASP A 15 -14.15 -0.97 -10.46
CA ASP A 15 -14.28 -1.64 -11.77
C ASP A 15 -15.74 -1.75 -12.25
N GLN A 16 -16.70 -1.99 -11.36
CA GLN A 16 -18.13 -2.03 -11.72
C GLN A 16 -18.74 -0.66 -12.06
N ASN A 17 -18.15 0.45 -11.58
CA ASN A 17 -18.74 1.78 -11.73
C ASN A 17 -18.35 2.50 -13.04
N ASP A 18 -17.32 2.04 -13.75
CA ASP A 18 -16.90 2.64 -15.03
C ASP A 18 -17.94 2.45 -16.15
N THR A 19 -18.86 1.49 -16.02
CA THR A 19 -19.87 1.17 -17.05
C THR A 19 -21.23 1.89 -16.86
N LEU A 20 -21.43 2.69 -15.81
CA LEU A 20 -22.76 3.23 -15.44
C LEU A 20 -22.90 4.76 -15.44
N LEU A 21 -21.92 5.54 -15.88
CA LEU A 21 -21.93 7.01 -15.73
C LEU A 21 -22.43 7.76 -16.97
N ASN A 22 -23.75 7.92 -17.10
CA ASN A 22 -24.37 8.72 -18.19
C ASN A 22 -25.00 10.05 -17.74
N ASN A 23 -24.99 10.39 -16.44
CA ASN A 23 -25.65 11.59 -15.90
C ASN A 23 -24.71 12.50 -15.08
N LYS A 24 -24.73 13.80 -15.36
CA LYS A 24 -23.94 14.86 -14.70
C LYS A 24 -24.09 14.88 -13.16
N LYS A 25 -25.27 14.53 -12.63
CA LYS A 25 -25.50 14.45 -11.16
C LYS A 25 -24.79 13.27 -10.51
N GLU A 26 -24.75 12.11 -11.16
CA GLU A 26 -24.10 10.91 -10.64
C GLU A 26 -22.58 11.03 -10.70
N ILE A 27 -22.06 11.63 -11.78
CA ILE A 27 -20.64 11.99 -11.89
C ILE A 27 -20.22 12.93 -10.75
N SER A 28 -21.04 13.93 -10.42
CA SER A 28 -20.78 14.84 -9.29
C SER A 28 -20.74 14.12 -7.94
N LEU A 29 -21.66 13.16 -7.73
CA LEU A 29 -21.70 12.35 -6.51
C LEU A 29 -20.47 11.44 -6.38
N LEU A 30 -20.09 10.79 -7.49
CA LEU A 30 -18.92 9.92 -7.57
C LEU A 30 -17.63 10.71 -7.33
N ILE A 31 -17.45 11.87 -7.96
CA ILE A 31 -16.30 12.76 -7.71
C ILE A 31 -16.23 13.15 -6.23
N LYS A 32 -17.37 13.47 -5.61
CA LYS A 32 -17.42 13.82 -4.18
C LYS A 32 -17.03 12.64 -3.28
N TYR A 33 -17.46 11.43 -3.64
CA TYR A 33 -17.16 10.19 -2.93
C TYR A 33 -15.69 9.80 -3.06
N VAL A 34 -15.14 9.83 -4.28
CA VAL A 34 -13.71 9.59 -4.56
C VAL A 34 -12.85 10.60 -3.82
N ARG A 35 -13.20 11.89 -3.88
CA ARG A 35 -12.50 12.94 -3.11
C ARG A 35 -12.49 12.64 -1.62
N ASN A 36 -13.60 12.16 -1.07
CA ASN A 36 -13.69 11.85 0.36
C ASN A 36 -12.83 10.63 0.72
N ILE A 37 -12.83 9.57 -0.10
CA ILE A 37 -11.96 8.41 0.09
C ILE A 37 -10.48 8.82 0.03
N VAL A 38 -10.10 9.62 -0.97
CA VAL A 38 -8.73 10.11 -1.11
C VAL A 38 -8.33 10.96 0.10
N LEU A 39 -9.21 11.85 0.57
CA LEU A 39 -8.96 12.67 1.76
C LEU A 39 -8.75 11.82 3.01
N ILE A 40 -9.60 10.81 3.22
CA ILE A 40 -9.47 9.86 4.35
C ILE A 40 -8.14 9.11 4.23
N PHE A 41 -7.80 8.61 3.05
CA PHE A 41 -6.57 7.85 2.83
C PHE A 41 -5.32 8.71 3.08
N VAL A 42 -5.32 9.95 2.60
CA VAL A 42 -4.25 10.92 2.89
C VAL A 42 -4.17 11.18 4.39
N GLN A 43 -5.28 11.51 5.07
CA GLN A 43 -5.26 11.78 6.51
C GLN A 43 -4.70 10.62 7.35
N ASN A 44 -5.01 9.37 6.98
CA ASN A 44 -4.48 8.20 7.67
C ASN A 44 -2.98 7.96 7.43
N ILE A 45 -2.42 8.41 6.29
CA ILE A 45 -0.97 8.36 6.03
C ILE A 45 -0.21 9.35 6.94
N TRP A 46 -0.82 10.46 7.33
CA TRP A 46 -0.15 11.54 8.10
C TRP A 46 -0.13 11.33 9.62
N TYR A 47 -0.76 10.27 10.16
CA TYR A 47 -0.66 9.93 11.58
C TYR A 47 0.71 9.27 11.88
N MET A 48 1.75 10.08 11.94
CA MET A 48 3.10 9.65 12.34
C MET A 48 3.59 10.50 13.51
N LEU A 49 3.99 9.85 14.59
CA LEU A 49 4.58 10.51 15.75
C LEU A 49 6.07 10.72 15.48
N THR A 50 6.57 11.95 15.59
CA THR A 50 8.01 12.23 15.45
C THR A 50 8.60 12.68 16.77
N THR A 51 9.78 12.17 17.13
CA THR A 51 10.49 12.58 18.34
C THR A 51 12.01 12.63 18.12
N SER A 52 12.70 13.37 18.98
CA SER A 52 14.16 13.38 19.02
C SER A 52 14.68 12.15 19.79
N ILE A 53 15.91 11.72 19.50
CA ILE A 53 16.55 10.64 20.27
C ILE A 53 16.64 10.98 21.77
N SER A 54 16.80 12.26 22.11
CA SER A 54 16.92 12.72 23.50
C SER A 54 15.60 12.59 24.24
N ASP A 55 14.48 12.93 23.61
CA ASP A 55 13.16 12.85 24.24
C ASP A 55 12.63 11.40 24.26
N PHE A 56 12.94 10.62 23.23
CA PHE A 56 12.69 9.18 23.23
C PHE A 56 13.35 8.51 24.44
N ARG A 57 14.63 8.79 24.70
CA ARG A 57 15.39 8.20 25.83
C ARG A 57 14.82 8.53 27.20
N LYS A 58 14.20 9.71 27.36
CA LYS A 58 13.61 10.13 28.64
C LYS A 58 12.37 9.30 28.99
N ASP A 59 11.64 8.81 28.00
CA ASP A 59 10.31 8.24 28.23
C ASP A 59 9.96 7.11 27.24
N ILE A 60 10.87 6.14 27.10
CA ILE A 60 10.79 5.04 26.12
C ILE A 60 9.47 4.24 26.26
N LYS A 61 9.06 3.96 27.49
CA LYS A 61 7.87 3.15 27.77
C LYS A 61 6.61 3.80 27.19
N ARG A 62 6.44 5.09 27.39
CA ARG A 62 5.29 5.84 26.85
C ARG A 62 5.20 5.74 25.33
N TYR A 63 6.34 5.86 24.65
CA TYR A 63 6.39 5.76 23.20
C TYR A 63 6.05 4.35 22.70
N PHE A 64 6.51 3.29 23.36
CA PHE A 64 6.12 1.92 22.99
C PHE A 64 4.64 1.63 23.27
N ASP A 65 4.10 2.11 24.37
CA ASP A 65 2.68 1.95 24.71
C ASP A 65 1.80 2.68 23.67
N GLN A 66 2.23 3.84 23.16
CA GLN A 66 1.55 4.56 22.07
C GLN A 66 1.61 3.80 20.73
N VAL A 67 2.79 3.32 20.32
CA VAL A 67 2.97 2.57 19.07
C VAL A 67 2.16 1.27 19.06
N THR A 68 2.08 0.60 20.20
CA THR A 68 1.35 -0.69 20.31
C THR A 68 -0.15 -0.51 20.50
N GLY A 69 -0.60 0.54 21.20
CA GLY A 69 -2.02 0.80 21.48
C GLY A 69 -2.78 1.47 20.34
N ASN A 70 -2.15 2.38 19.59
CA ASN A 70 -2.84 3.23 18.61
C ASN A 70 -2.54 2.89 17.14
N PHE A 71 -1.75 1.86 16.84
CA PHE A 71 -1.25 1.58 15.48
C PHE A 71 -0.50 2.77 14.85
N GLU A 72 0.16 3.58 15.69
CA GLU A 72 0.92 4.74 15.23
C GLU A 72 2.36 4.34 14.88
N THR A 73 2.89 4.90 13.80
CA THR A 73 4.31 4.77 13.46
C THR A 73 5.10 5.90 14.13
N LEU A 74 6.15 5.54 14.87
CA LEU A 74 7.06 6.49 15.50
C LEU A 74 8.33 6.67 14.67
N ILE A 75 8.67 7.91 14.34
CA ILE A 75 9.94 8.28 13.71
C ILE A 75 10.83 8.93 14.76
N ILE A 76 12.00 8.35 15.00
CA ILE A 76 13.05 8.94 15.82
C ILE A 76 14.07 9.56 14.89
N ASN A 77 14.18 10.89 14.91
CA ASN A 77 15.17 11.59 14.10
C ASN A 77 16.55 11.60 14.79
N ARG A 78 17.60 11.23 14.05
CA ARG A 78 19.01 11.22 14.46
C ARG A 78 19.87 12.21 13.62
N GLY A 79 19.28 13.15 12.89
CA GLY A 79 20.04 14.18 12.15
C GLY A 79 19.34 14.66 10.88
N LYS A 80 20.11 15.07 9.87
CA LYS A 80 19.55 15.57 8.61
C LYS A 80 18.88 14.48 7.78
N ASP A 81 19.46 13.26 7.75
CA ASP A 81 19.00 12.17 6.87
C ASP A 81 18.99 10.78 7.53
N ASN A 82 19.26 10.69 8.83
CA ASN A 82 19.27 9.41 9.55
C ASN A 82 18.11 9.38 10.55
N GLY A 83 17.18 8.45 10.37
CA GLY A 83 16.03 8.24 11.25
C GLY A 83 15.76 6.77 11.50
N VAL A 84 15.14 6.45 12.62
CA VAL A 84 14.68 5.10 12.95
C VAL A 84 13.16 5.11 12.99
N VAL A 85 12.54 4.14 12.34
CA VAL A 85 11.10 3.94 12.38
C VAL A 85 10.78 2.80 13.34
N ILE A 86 9.88 3.04 14.28
CA ILE A 86 9.35 2.05 15.21
C ILE A 86 7.86 1.88 14.91
N MET A 87 7.43 0.63 14.74
CA MET A 87 6.04 0.26 14.50
C MET A 87 5.70 -1.03 15.24
N SER A 88 4.41 -1.30 15.44
CA SER A 88 3.98 -2.55 16.07
C SER A 88 4.30 -3.75 15.18
N LEU A 89 4.53 -4.91 15.79
CA LEU A 89 4.76 -6.16 15.05
C LEU A 89 3.59 -6.51 14.12
N LYS A 90 2.36 -6.24 14.56
CA LYS A 90 1.16 -6.49 13.77
C LYS A 90 1.12 -5.64 12.51
N GLU A 91 1.51 -4.37 12.62
CA GLU A 91 1.60 -3.45 11.48
C GLU A 91 2.68 -3.91 10.51
N TYR A 92 3.87 -4.21 11.03
CA TYR A 92 4.98 -4.74 10.23
C TYR A 92 4.59 -6.01 9.45
N ASN A 93 3.95 -6.98 10.11
CA ASN A 93 3.50 -8.21 9.47
C ASN A 93 2.43 -7.96 8.39
N SER A 94 1.53 -6.99 8.63
CA SER A 94 0.49 -6.63 7.66
C SER A 94 1.09 -5.97 6.42
N LEU A 95 2.11 -5.12 6.59
CA LEU A 95 2.86 -4.51 5.50
C LEU A 95 3.61 -5.57 4.69
N CYS A 96 4.33 -6.48 5.35
CA CYS A 96 5.03 -7.58 4.69
C CYS A 96 4.08 -8.50 3.92
N ALA A 97 2.94 -8.86 4.50
CA ALA A 97 1.93 -9.68 3.83
C ALA A 97 1.37 -8.98 2.58
N THR A 98 1.03 -7.69 2.70
CA THR A 98 0.54 -6.90 1.55
C THR A 98 1.58 -6.80 0.46
N GLN A 99 2.85 -6.55 0.81
CA GLN A 99 3.95 -6.51 -0.15
C GLN A 99 4.13 -7.84 -0.87
N HIS A 100 4.07 -8.96 -0.13
CA HIS A 100 4.15 -10.29 -0.70
C HIS A 100 3.00 -10.55 -1.67
N GLU A 101 1.76 -10.28 -1.26
CA GLU A 101 0.58 -10.45 -2.11
C GLU A 101 0.60 -9.56 -3.37
N LEU A 102 0.99 -8.28 -3.25
CA LEU A 102 1.11 -7.37 -4.39
C LEU A 102 2.22 -7.80 -5.33
N SER A 103 3.37 -8.21 -4.79
CA SER A 103 4.48 -8.73 -5.61
C SER A 103 4.07 -10.00 -6.35
N SER A 104 3.28 -10.88 -5.71
CA SER A 104 2.77 -12.09 -6.32
C SER A 104 1.74 -11.77 -7.42
N LYS A 105 0.75 -10.91 -7.15
CA LYS A 105 -0.24 -10.49 -8.16
C LYS A 105 0.41 -9.80 -9.37
N GLU A 106 1.38 -8.93 -9.14
CA GLU A 106 2.14 -8.27 -10.21
C GLU A 106 3.02 -9.28 -10.98
N ASN A 107 3.64 -10.22 -10.26
CA ASN A 107 4.42 -11.29 -10.87
C ASN A 107 3.56 -12.24 -11.71
N VAL A 108 2.34 -12.56 -11.25
CA VAL A 108 1.34 -13.33 -12.00
C VAL A 108 0.94 -12.60 -13.27
N LYS A 109 0.60 -11.31 -13.20
CA LYS A 109 0.31 -10.51 -14.41
C LYS A 109 1.48 -10.49 -15.39
N ARG A 110 2.70 -10.39 -14.88
CA ARG A 110 3.93 -10.39 -15.70
C ARG A 110 4.12 -11.74 -16.39
N LEU A 111 3.85 -12.83 -15.68
CA LEU A 111 3.92 -14.18 -16.21
C LEU A 111 2.83 -14.42 -17.26
N ASP A 112 1.59 -14.01 -16.99
CA ASP A 112 0.48 -14.13 -17.93
C ASP A 112 0.75 -13.34 -19.23
N ALA A 113 1.28 -12.12 -19.12
CA ALA A 113 1.67 -11.32 -20.28
C ALA A 113 2.83 -11.95 -21.07
N ALA A 114 3.78 -12.61 -20.39
CA ALA A 114 4.85 -13.35 -21.04
C ALA A 114 4.30 -14.59 -21.78
N ILE A 115 3.37 -15.33 -21.17
CA ILE A 115 2.69 -16.46 -21.81
C ILE A 115 1.88 -16.00 -23.02
N GLU A 116 1.18 -14.87 -22.93
CA GLU A 116 0.40 -14.32 -24.03
C GLU A 116 1.30 -13.92 -25.21
N LYS A 117 2.45 -13.29 -24.96
CA LYS A 117 3.47 -13.00 -25.99
C LYS A 117 4.06 -14.25 -26.62
N LEU A 118 4.27 -15.31 -25.82
CA LEU A 118 4.72 -16.61 -26.34
C LEU A 118 3.65 -17.24 -27.25
N ARG A 119 2.36 -17.12 -26.90
CA ARG A 119 1.25 -17.66 -27.67
C ARG A 119 0.92 -16.86 -28.93
N SER A 120 1.15 -15.54 -28.93
CA SER A 120 0.92 -14.68 -30.10
C SER A 120 2.02 -14.77 -31.16
N GLY A 121 3.10 -15.54 -30.91
CA GLY A 121 4.21 -15.74 -31.84
C GLY A 121 5.24 -14.61 -31.86
N ASP A 122 5.09 -13.60 -30.99
CA ASP A 122 5.95 -12.42 -30.93
C ASP A 122 7.15 -12.66 -29.99
N VAL A 123 7.88 -13.75 -30.26
CA VAL A 123 9.00 -14.23 -29.45
C VAL A 123 10.31 -13.77 -30.07
N GLN A 124 10.96 -12.79 -29.45
CA GLN A 124 12.34 -12.46 -29.81
C GLN A 124 13.29 -13.53 -29.26
N SER A 125 13.70 -14.45 -30.14
CA SER A 125 14.79 -15.39 -29.87
C SER A 125 16.10 -14.63 -29.66
N LYS A 126 16.49 -14.42 -28.41
CA LYS A 126 17.85 -13.99 -28.06
C LYS A 126 18.71 -15.24 -27.86
N SER A 127 19.82 -15.35 -28.59
CA SER A 127 20.85 -16.34 -28.30
C SER A 127 21.45 -16.03 -26.92
N LEU A 128 21.62 -17.06 -26.10
CA LEU A 128 22.40 -16.96 -24.87
C LEU A 128 23.80 -16.47 -25.25
N MET A 129 24.25 -15.35 -24.67
CA MET A 129 25.67 -15.01 -24.70
C MET A 129 26.31 -15.80 -23.56
N GLU A 130 27.22 -16.71 -23.91
CA GLU A 130 28.05 -17.41 -22.95
C GLU A 130 29.06 -16.41 -22.36
N GLU A 131 29.08 -16.30 -21.04
CA GLU A 131 30.23 -15.82 -20.27
C GLU A 131 30.48 -16.78 -19.10
#